data_AF-A0A0A3XHT2-F1
#
_entry.id   AF-A0A0A3XHT2-F1
#
_cell.length_a   1.000
_cell.length_b   1.000
_cell.length_c   1.000
_cell.angle_alpha   90.00
_cell.angle_beta   90.00
_cell.angle_gamma   90.00
#
_symmetry.space_group_name_H-M   'P 1'
#
loop_
_entity.id
_entity.type
_entity.pdbx_description
1 polymer ?
#
loop_
_entity_poly.entity_id
_entity_poly.type
_entity_poly.pdbx_seq_one_letter_code
_entity_poly.pdbx_strand_id
1 'polypeptide(L)'
;MVNETTISKLISMRLSVMAEHFREQIKTPFFNSLSFEERLGLLVDAEWVRRKNNHLDKLIRKATLRYPNACVEDIEYHADRRLDQAQILRLSTGNFIHEKHNVILMGASGAGKTYIGSALGISACRQFLTTKYIRLPELLTDLAIARGEGTYKKVIAQYKKVSLLIIDEWLLVSLTATESRDLLEIIEARHQNASTIFISQFAPEGWHEKINEQTMADAILDRIVHNSYHMLIDGEDS
;
A
#
# COMPACT_ATOMS: atom_id res chain seq x y z
N MET A 1 19.00 -12.86 -41.74
CA MET A 1 19.15 -14.01 -40.82
C MET A 1 19.62 -13.60 -39.42
N VAL A 2 20.73 -12.85 -39.27
CA VAL A 2 21.25 -12.44 -37.95
C VAL A 2 20.23 -11.67 -37.09
N ASN A 3 19.48 -10.72 -37.68
CA ASN A 3 18.52 -9.90 -36.94
C ASN A 3 17.35 -10.72 -36.35
N GLU A 4 16.78 -11.66 -37.10
CA GLU A 4 15.69 -12.53 -36.60
C GLU A 4 16.16 -13.51 -35.52
N THR A 5 17.41 -13.98 -35.62
CA THR A 5 18.03 -14.77 -34.54
C THR A 5 18.21 -13.94 -33.28
N THR A 6 18.70 -12.69 -33.40
CA THR A 6 18.83 -11.77 -32.26
C THR A 6 17.48 -11.48 -31.62
N ILE A 7 16.45 -11.21 -32.42
CA ILE A 7 15.10 -10.95 -31.92
C ILE A 7 14.53 -12.17 -31.17
N SER A 8 14.68 -13.37 -31.74
CA SER A 8 14.25 -14.61 -31.07
C SER A 8 14.93 -14.80 -29.72
N LYS A 9 16.24 -14.49 -29.63
CA LYS A 9 17.00 -14.53 -28.37
C LYS A 9 16.53 -13.49 -27.36
N LEU A 10 16.23 -12.26 -27.79
CA LEU A 10 15.68 -11.22 -26.92
C LEU A 10 14.34 -11.67 -26.31
N ILE A 11 13.44 -12.24 -27.11
CA ILE A 11 12.17 -12.78 -26.64
C ILE A 11 12.39 -13.92 -25.63
N SER A 12 13.31 -14.87 -25.90
CA SER A 12 13.60 -15.97 -24.97
C SER A 12 14.19 -15.50 -23.64
N MET A 13 14.92 -14.38 -23.64
CA MET A 13 15.42 -13.69 -22.44
C MET A 13 14.36 -12.83 -21.73
N ARG A 14 13.10 -12.86 -22.21
CA ARG A 14 11.99 -12.02 -21.74
C ARG A 14 12.24 -10.52 -21.93
N LEU A 15 12.95 -10.14 -22.99
CA LEU A 15 13.20 -8.76 -23.43
C LEU A 15 12.29 -8.43 -24.63
N SER A 16 10.99 -8.66 -24.48
CA SER A 16 10.04 -8.61 -25.59
C SER A 16 9.82 -7.20 -26.13
N VAL A 17 9.88 -6.16 -25.27
CA VAL A 17 9.74 -4.76 -25.70
C VAL A 17 11.01 -4.32 -26.42
N MET A 18 12.17 -4.72 -25.91
CA MET A 18 13.44 -4.49 -26.60
C MET A 18 13.45 -5.11 -28.01
N ALA A 19 12.92 -6.32 -28.14
CA ALA A 19 12.80 -7.02 -29.42
C ALA A 19 11.87 -6.30 -30.42
N GLU A 20 10.75 -5.78 -29.94
CA GLU A 20 9.78 -5.02 -30.72
C GLU A 20 10.39 -3.71 -31.23
N HIS A 21 10.98 -2.91 -30.34
CA HIS A 21 11.63 -1.66 -30.73
C HIS A 21 12.86 -1.90 -31.62
N PHE A 22 13.59 -3.01 -31.45
CA PHE A 22 14.69 -3.34 -32.36
C PHE A 22 14.18 -3.60 -33.79
N ARG A 23 13.03 -4.28 -33.93
CA ARG A 23 12.37 -4.43 -35.24
C ARG A 23 11.93 -3.09 -35.82
N GLU A 24 11.41 -2.19 -34.99
CA GLU A 24 10.98 -0.85 -35.39
C GLU A 24 12.15 0.01 -35.87
N GLN A 25 13.26 0.00 -35.13
CA GLN A 25 14.48 0.73 -35.49
C GLN A 25 15.05 0.28 -36.83
N ILE A 26 15.00 -1.02 -37.15
CA ILE A 26 15.45 -1.56 -38.46
C ILE A 26 14.57 -1.02 -39.61
N LYS A 27 13.27 -0.84 -39.38
CA LYS A 27 12.31 -0.45 -40.42
C LYS A 27 12.26 1.06 -40.65
N THR A 28 12.68 1.86 -39.68
CA THR A 28 12.42 3.29 -39.64
C THR A 28 13.70 4.08 -39.95
N PRO A 29 13.79 4.79 -41.10
CA PRO A 29 15.02 5.44 -41.56
C PRO A 29 15.60 6.49 -40.60
N PHE A 30 14.75 7.12 -39.79
CA PHE A 30 15.17 8.09 -38.77
C PHE A 30 16.23 7.53 -37.82
N PHE A 31 16.13 6.26 -37.42
CA PHE A 31 17.11 5.70 -36.48
C PHE A 31 18.50 5.51 -37.10
N ASN A 32 18.65 5.59 -38.43
CA ASN A 32 19.96 5.51 -39.08
C ASN A 32 20.81 6.77 -38.86
N SER A 33 20.19 7.90 -38.48
CA SER A 33 20.93 9.11 -38.11
C SER A 33 21.41 9.12 -36.67
N LEU A 34 20.97 8.17 -35.84
CA LEU A 34 21.39 8.04 -34.44
C LEU A 34 22.62 7.15 -34.32
N SER A 35 23.45 7.41 -33.32
CA SER A 35 24.59 6.56 -32.98
C SER A 35 24.14 5.17 -32.53
N PHE A 36 25.07 4.22 -32.46
CA PHE A 36 24.77 2.90 -31.91
C PHE A 36 24.36 2.99 -30.43
N GLU A 37 25.06 3.82 -29.65
CA GLU A 37 24.84 4.04 -28.23
C GLU A 37 23.44 4.64 -27.98
N GLU A 38 23.04 5.63 -28.78
CA GLU A 38 21.70 6.24 -28.69
C GLU A 38 20.61 5.22 -28.97
N ARG A 39 20.76 4.45 -30.05
CA ARG A 39 19.81 3.38 -30.40
C ARG A 39 19.72 2.32 -29.32
N LEU A 40 20.85 1.86 -28.80
CA LEU A 40 20.89 0.87 -27.73
C LEU A 40 20.25 1.41 -26.45
N GLY A 41 20.52 2.68 -26.09
CA GLY A 41 19.89 3.38 -24.97
C GLY A 41 18.36 3.34 -25.07
N LEU A 42 17.80 3.74 -26.21
CA LEU A 42 16.34 3.71 -26.44
C LEU A 42 15.74 2.31 -26.28
N LEU A 43 16.44 1.26 -26.74
CA LEU A 43 15.99 -0.13 -26.61
C LEU A 43 15.96 -0.57 -25.14
N VAL A 44 17.02 -0.24 -24.39
CA VAL A 44 17.13 -0.58 -22.96
C VAL A 44 16.11 0.19 -22.15
N ASP A 45 15.94 1.48 -22.41
CA ASP A 45 14.98 2.35 -21.71
C ASP A 45 13.54 1.87 -21.89
N ALA A 46 13.15 1.50 -23.11
CA ALA A 46 11.80 1.00 -23.38
C ALA A 46 11.48 -0.29 -22.58
N GLU A 47 12.41 -1.24 -22.57
CA GLU A 47 12.27 -2.48 -21.80
C GLU A 47 12.30 -2.22 -20.29
N TRP A 48 13.19 -1.35 -19.82
CA TRP A 48 13.31 -0.96 -18.41
C TRP A 48 12.01 -0.32 -17.90
N VAL A 49 11.48 0.67 -18.62
CA VAL A 49 10.21 1.34 -18.29
C VAL A 49 9.07 0.33 -18.26
N ARG A 50 8.96 -0.56 -19.26
CA ARG A 50 7.94 -1.60 -19.26
C ARG A 50 8.05 -2.51 -18.03
N ARG A 51 9.26 -2.94 -17.66
CA ARG A 51 9.47 -3.80 -16.50
C ARG A 51 9.11 -3.12 -15.19
N LYS A 52 9.50 -1.85 -15.00
CA LYS A 52 9.11 -1.06 -13.83
C LYS A 52 7.59 -0.88 -13.74
N ASN A 53 6.93 -0.55 -14.84
CA ASN A 53 5.47 -0.42 -14.89
C ASN A 53 4.77 -1.74 -14.56
N ASN A 54 5.21 -2.85 -15.16
CA ASN A 54 4.67 -4.18 -14.84
C ASN A 54 4.88 -4.57 -13.38
N HIS A 55 5.99 -4.14 -12.76
CA HIS A 55 6.23 -4.37 -11.33
C HIS A 55 5.27 -3.55 -10.46
N LEU A 56 5.10 -2.26 -10.79
CA LEU A 56 4.16 -1.37 -10.11
C LEU A 56 2.72 -1.90 -10.20
N ASP A 57 2.26 -2.27 -11.40
CA ASP A 57 0.93 -2.84 -11.62
C ASP A 57 0.70 -4.08 -10.76
N LYS A 58 1.72 -4.94 -10.63
CA LYS A 58 1.65 -6.13 -9.77
C LYS A 58 1.54 -5.76 -8.30
N LEU A 59 2.26 -4.72 -7.83
CA LEU A 59 2.19 -4.26 -6.45
C LEU A 59 0.81 -3.68 -6.14
N ILE A 60 0.28 -2.80 -7.00
CA ILE A 60 -1.05 -2.20 -6.85
C ILE A 60 -2.13 -3.29 -6.80
N ARG A 61 -2.09 -4.27 -7.72
CA ARG A 61 -3.04 -5.40 -7.73
C ARG A 61 -2.95 -6.24 -6.46
N LYS A 62 -1.73 -6.54 -5.99
CA LYS A 62 -1.52 -7.32 -4.75
C LYS A 62 -1.94 -6.57 -3.49
N ALA A 63 -1.90 -5.23 -3.53
CA ALA A 63 -2.30 -4.41 -2.40
C ALA A 63 -3.81 -4.47 -2.12
N THR A 64 -4.63 -4.87 -3.10
CA THR A 64 -6.09 -5.01 -2.95
C THR A 64 -6.74 -3.77 -2.34
N LEU A 65 -6.26 -2.58 -2.73
CA LEU A 65 -6.77 -1.30 -2.24
C LEU A 65 -8.23 -1.11 -2.65
N ARG A 66 -9.03 -0.48 -1.78
CA ARG A 66 -10.42 -0.16 -2.08
C ARG A 66 -10.55 0.72 -3.34
N TYR A 67 -9.64 1.69 -3.47
CA TYR A 67 -9.55 2.58 -4.63
C TYR A 67 -8.18 2.42 -5.30
N PRO A 68 -8.02 1.49 -6.27
CA PRO A 68 -6.72 1.20 -6.90
C PRO A 68 -6.21 2.31 -7.83
N ASN A 69 -7.07 3.29 -8.13
CA ASN A 69 -6.72 4.48 -8.93
C ASN A 69 -6.64 5.75 -8.08
N ALA A 70 -6.70 5.67 -6.74
CA ALA A 70 -6.60 6.84 -5.89
C ALA A 70 -5.24 7.54 -6.06
N CYS A 71 -5.27 8.88 -6.03
CA CYS A 71 -4.09 9.69 -6.27
C CYS A 71 -4.01 10.77 -5.18
N VAL A 72 -2.83 11.06 -4.68
CA VAL A 72 -2.66 12.12 -3.66
C VAL A 72 -2.93 13.49 -4.28
N GLU A 73 -2.60 13.62 -5.55
CA GLU A 73 -2.79 14.76 -6.42
C GLU A 73 -4.28 15.07 -6.68
N ASP A 74 -5.15 14.07 -6.59
CA ASP A 74 -6.60 14.19 -6.80
C ASP A 74 -7.37 14.44 -5.50
N ILE A 75 -6.69 14.61 -4.36
CA ILE A 75 -7.34 14.92 -3.08
C ILE A 75 -7.86 16.37 -3.13
N GLU A 76 -9.16 16.53 -2.93
CA GLU A 76 -9.80 17.85 -2.85
C GLU A 76 -9.71 18.44 -1.43
N TYR A 77 -9.11 19.62 -1.32
CA TYR A 77 -8.88 20.34 -0.06
C TYR A 77 -9.96 21.38 0.21
N HIS A 78 -11.20 20.92 0.42
CA HIS A 78 -12.31 21.79 0.82
C HIS A 78 -12.08 22.35 2.24
N ALA A 79 -12.49 23.60 2.48
CA ALA A 79 -12.16 24.33 3.71
C ALA A 79 -12.82 23.74 4.97
N ASP A 80 -13.99 23.13 4.83
CA ASP A 80 -14.73 22.42 5.86
C ASP A 80 -14.01 21.14 6.33
N ARG A 81 -13.23 20.49 5.46
CA ARG A 81 -12.51 19.25 5.79
C ARG A 81 -11.28 19.42 6.66
N ARG A 82 -10.75 20.65 6.73
CA ARG A 82 -9.55 21.04 7.50
C ARG A 82 -8.35 20.09 7.32
N LEU A 83 -8.17 19.58 6.10
CA LEU A 83 -7.06 18.67 5.76
C LEU A 83 -5.71 19.38 5.83
N ASP A 84 -4.75 18.79 6.54
CA ASP A 84 -3.35 19.22 6.51
C ASP A 84 -2.66 18.71 5.23
N GLN A 85 -2.70 19.54 4.18
CA GLN A 85 -2.05 19.25 2.90
C GLN A 85 -0.54 18.99 3.05
N ALA A 86 0.15 19.71 3.93
CA ALA A 86 1.58 19.54 4.14
C ALA A 86 1.89 18.17 4.75
N GLN A 87 1.07 17.71 5.70
CA GLN A 87 1.19 16.38 6.27
C GLN A 87 0.87 15.29 5.24
N ILE A 88 -0.18 15.43 4.43
CA ILE A 88 -0.50 14.46 3.36
C ILE A 88 0.67 14.32 2.38
N LEU A 89 1.23 15.43 1.91
CA LEU A 89 2.39 15.44 1.02
C LEU A 89 3.64 14.84 1.69
N ARG A 90 3.85 15.10 2.98
CA ARG A 90 4.94 14.46 3.73
C ARG A 90 4.74 12.95 3.82
N LEU A 91 3.54 12.47 4.11
CA LEU A 91 3.22 11.05 4.18
C LEU A 91 3.33 10.37 2.81
N SER A 92 2.99 11.05 1.71
CA SER A 92 3.11 10.49 0.36
C SER A 92 4.56 10.24 -0.07
N THR A 93 5.55 10.87 0.59
CA THR A 93 6.97 10.54 0.40
C THR A 93 7.35 9.15 0.89
N GLY A 94 6.52 8.50 1.72
CA GLY A 94 6.78 7.16 2.24
C GLY A 94 7.82 7.08 3.37
N ASN A 95 8.41 8.20 3.81
CA ASN A 95 9.42 8.21 4.88
C ASN A 95 8.95 7.51 6.17
N PHE A 96 7.67 7.73 6.55
CA PHE A 96 7.07 7.07 7.71
C PHE A 96 7.12 5.52 7.63
N ILE A 97 7.12 4.94 6.42
CA ILE A 97 7.20 3.49 6.17
C ILE A 97 8.62 2.98 6.40
N HIS A 98 9.63 3.79 6.06
CA HIS A 98 11.03 3.48 6.33
C HIS A 98 11.35 3.59 7.82
N GLU A 99 10.79 4.61 8.48
CA GLU A 99 10.96 4.89 9.92
C GLU A 99 10.09 4.01 10.83
N LYS A 100 9.22 3.17 10.25
CA LYS A 100 8.33 2.25 10.99
C LYS A 100 7.28 2.96 11.86
N HIS A 101 6.90 4.17 11.46
CA HIS A 101 5.82 4.92 12.07
C HIS A 101 4.46 4.49 11.53
N ASN A 102 3.45 4.53 12.38
CA ASN A 102 2.06 4.30 11.98
C ASN A 102 1.40 5.60 11.52
N VAL A 103 0.24 5.48 10.89
CA VAL A 103 -0.64 6.62 10.57
C VAL A 103 -2.03 6.30 11.06
N ILE A 104 -2.67 7.26 11.73
CA ILE A 104 -4.05 7.13 12.18
C ILE A 104 -4.87 8.19 11.45
N LEU A 105 -5.77 7.73 10.58
CA LEU A 105 -6.73 8.56 9.85
C LEU A 105 -8.09 8.50 10.57
N MET A 106 -8.58 9.65 11.01
CA MET A 106 -9.82 9.80 11.79
C MET A 106 -10.77 10.75 11.10
N GLY A 107 -12.07 10.64 11.41
CA GLY A 107 -13.10 11.52 10.87
C GLY A 107 -14.44 10.82 10.71
N ALA A 108 -15.49 11.58 10.42
CA ALA A 108 -16.86 11.07 10.24
C ALA A 108 -16.98 10.11 9.04
N SER A 109 -18.10 9.39 8.95
CA SER A 109 -18.38 8.56 7.78
C SER A 109 -18.40 9.42 6.52
N GLY A 110 -18.02 8.88 5.36
CA GLY A 110 -18.00 9.67 4.12
C GLY A 110 -16.88 10.72 3.99
N ALA A 111 -16.13 11.04 5.05
CA ALA A 111 -15.06 12.06 5.04
C ALA A 111 -13.85 11.77 4.13
N GLY A 112 -13.85 10.68 3.36
CA GLY A 112 -12.79 10.35 2.41
C GLY A 112 -11.54 9.67 2.99
N LYS A 113 -11.60 9.19 4.25
CA LYS A 113 -10.47 8.54 4.93
C LYS A 113 -9.92 7.33 4.16
N THR A 114 -10.81 6.46 3.67
CA THR A 114 -10.45 5.29 2.84
C THR A 114 -9.78 5.70 1.52
N TYR A 115 -10.20 6.80 0.92
CA TYR A 115 -9.57 7.34 -0.28
C TYR A 115 -8.14 7.79 0.01
N ILE A 116 -7.95 8.59 1.08
CA ILE A 116 -6.63 9.05 1.50
C ILE A 116 -5.71 7.88 1.84
N GLY A 117 -6.19 6.90 2.62
CA GLY A 117 -5.44 5.67 2.90
C GLY A 117 -5.06 4.91 1.63
N SER A 118 -5.96 4.82 0.65
CA SER A 118 -5.69 4.19 -0.64
C SER A 118 -4.66 4.97 -1.47
N ALA A 119 -4.74 6.30 -1.49
CA ALA A 119 -3.81 7.18 -2.20
C ALA A 119 -2.38 7.10 -1.62
N LEU A 120 -2.27 7.05 -0.29
CA LEU A 120 -0.99 6.78 0.39
C LEU A 120 -0.48 5.36 0.08
N GLY A 121 -1.38 4.38 0.02
CA GLY A 121 -1.05 3.01 -0.40
C GLY A 121 -0.49 2.93 -1.83
N ILE A 122 -1.06 3.70 -2.76
CA ILE A 122 -0.55 3.83 -4.14
C ILE A 122 0.78 4.55 -4.18
N SER A 123 0.95 5.61 -3.37
CA SER A 123 2.23 6.32 -3.24
C SER A 123 3.33 5.38 -2.76
N ALA A 124 3.05 4.50 -1.79
CA ALA A 124 3.97 3.45 -1.37
C ALA A 124 4.28 2.45 -2.49
N CYS A 125 3.27 2.01 -3.25
CA CYS A 125 3.48 1.13 -4.41
C CYS A 125 4.35 1.79 -5.49
N ARG A 126 4.18 3.10 -5.75
CA ARG A 126 5.02 3.88 -6.70
C ARG A 126 6.49 3.92 -6.28
N GLN A 127 6.77 3.77 -4.99
CA GLN A 127 8.11 3.60 -4.42
C GLN A 127 8.57 2.15 -4.34
N PHE A 128 7.84 1.22 -4.98
CA PHE A 128 8.07 -0.22 -4.98
C PHE A 128 7.99 -0.90 -3.60
N LEU A 129 7.27 -0.28 -2.65
CA LEU A 129 7.00 -0.88 -1.35
C LEU A 129 5.78 -1.81 -1.43
N THR A 130 5.84 -2.92 -0.70
CA THR A 130 4.73 -3.88 -0.62
C THR A 130 3.64 -3.33 0.29
N THR A 131 2.44 -3.14 -0.26
CA THR A 131 1.26 -2.67 0.46
C THR A 131 0.21 -3.77 0.52
N LYS A 132 -0.62 -3.78 1.57
CA LYS A 132 -1.85 -4.58 1.66
C LYS A 132 -2.94 -3.76 2.34
N TYR A 133 -4.14 -3.79 1.78
CA TYR A 133 -5.35 -3.24 2.36
C TYR A 133 -6.28 -4.38 2.79
N ILE A 134 -6.92 -4.21 3.93
CA ILE A 134 -7.97 -5.07 4.44
C ILE A 134 -8.89 -4.30 5.40
N ARG A 135 -10.17 -4.69 5.49
CA ARG A 135 -11.06 -4.19 6.54
C ARG A 135 -10.88 -5.02 7.81
N LEU A 136 -10.92 -4.41 8.99
CA LEU A 136 -10.74 -5.13 10.26
C LEU A 136 -11.68 -6.35 10.41
N PRO A 137 -12.99 -6.27 10.09
CA PRO A 137 -13.88 -7.44 10.16
C PRO A 137 -13.45 -8.61 9.24
N GLU A 138 -12.95 -8.31 8.05
CA GLU A 138 -12.46 -9.31 7.09
C GLU A 138 -11.17 -9.96 7.62
N LEU A 139 -10.27 -9.16 8.19
CA LEU A 139 -9.04 -9.64 8.83
C LEU A 139 -9.36 -10.61 9.98
N LEU A 140 -10.31 -10.28 10.85
CA LEU A 140 -10.71 -11.13 11.97
C LEU A 140 -11.35 -12.44 11.48
N THR A 141 -12.15 -12.37 10.42
CA THR A 141 -12.74 -13.56 9.78
C THR A 141 -11.66 -14.48 9.21
N ASP A 142 -10.67 -13.92 8.50
CA ASP A 142 -9.54 -14.68 7.96
C ASP A 142 -8.75 -15.40 9.07
N LEU A 143 -8.51 -14.72 10.20
CA LEU A 143 -7.80 -15.29 11.35
C LEU A 143 -8.58 -16.39 12.04
N ALA A 144 -9.90 -16.24 12.17
CA ALA A 144 -10.78 -17.27 12.73
C ALA A 144 -10.77 -18.54 11.88
N ILE A 145 -10.90 -18.41 10.55
CA ILE A 145 -10.82 -19.54 9.60
C ILE A 145 -9.43 -20.19 9.68
N ALA A 146 -8.37 -19.39 9.63
CA ALA A 146 -7.00 -19.89 9.66
C ALA A 146 -6.67 -20.65 10.96
N ARG A 147 -7.32 -20.30 12.07
CA ARG A 147 -7.19 -21.07 13.32
C ARG A 147 -7.86 -22.43 13.21
N GLY A 148 -9.06 -22.50 12.64
CA GLY A 148 -9.78 -23.77 12.40
C GLY A 148 -9.02 -24.70 11.46
N GLU A 149 -8.32 -24.14 10.46
CA GLU A 149 -7.55 -24.90 9.47
C GLU A 149 -6.08 -25.16 9.85
N GLY A 150 -5.61 -24.65 10.99
CA GLY A 150 -4.21 -24.77 11.40
C GLY A 150 -3.22 -23.95 10.56
N THR A 151 -3.71 -22.97 9.78
CA THR A 151 -2.90 -22.08 8.92
C THR A 151 -2.65 -20.70 9.54
N TYR A 152 -3.07 -20.47 10.78
CA TYR A 152 -2.96 -19.19 11.51
C TYR A 152 -1.60 -18.49 11.37
N LYS A 153 -0.50 -19.19 11.68
CA LYS A 153 0.86 -18.63 11.59
C LYS A 153 1.22 -18.17 10.17
N LYS A 154 0.71 -18.88 9.14
CA LYS A 154 0.93 -18.52 7.74
C LYS A 154 0.20 -17.23 7.38
N VAL A 155 -1.03 -17.04 7.89
CA VAL A 155 -1.81 -15.83 7.65
C VAL A 155 -1.18 -14.63 8.36
N ILE A 156 -0.80 -14.75 9.63
CA ILE A 156 -0.06 -13.69 10.36
C ILE A 156 1.22 -13.30 9.60
N ALA A 157 1.98 -14.27 9.10
CA ALA A 157 3.21 -14.00 8.34
C ALA A 157 2.96 -13.21 7.05
N GLN A 158 1.80 -13.34 6.41
CA GLN A 158 1.44 -12.54 5.23
C GLN A 158 1.28 -11.07 5.58
N TYR A 159 0.56 -10.77 6.67
CA TYR A 159 0.37 -9.41 7.15
C TYR A 159 1.63 -8.81 7.77
N LYS A 160 2.53 -9.63 8.33
CA LYS A 160 3.85 -9.17 8.82
C LYS A 160 4.78 -8.75 7.69
N LYS A 161 4.74 -9.44 6.54
CA LYS A 161 5.73 -9.29 5.45
C LYS A 161 5.56 -8.00 4.63
N VAL A 162 4.38 -7.41 4.61
CA VAL A 162 4.14 -6.18 3.84
C VAL A 162 4.74 -4.97 4.52
N SER A 163 5.35 -4.09 3.73
CA SER A 163 5.98 -2.86 4.20
C SER A 163 4.92 -1.92 4.80
N LEU A 164 3.76 -1.84 4.13
CA LEU A 164 2.61 -1.06 4.56
C LEU A 164 1.38 -1.96 4.67
N LEU A 165 0.74 -1.97 5.84
CA LEU A 165 -0.58 -2.55 6.04
C LEU A 165 -1.58 -1.41 6.24
N ILE A 166 -2.71 -1.45 5.55
CA ILE A 166 -3.82 -0.50 5.73
C ILE A 166 -4.98 -1.30 6.28
N ILE A 167 -5.41 -0.95 7.49
CA ILE A 167 -6.56 -1.55 8.16
C ILE A 167 -7.67 -0.51 8.17
N ASP A 168 -8.71 -0.78 7.38
CA ASP A 168 -9.91 0.06 7.32
C ASP A 168 -10.99 -0.43 8.29
N GLU A 169 -11.94 0.45 8.59
CA GLU A 169 -13.01 0.24 9.57
C GLU A 169 -12.48 -0.18 10.94
N TRP A 170 -11.38 0.46 11.32
CA TRP A 170 -10.69 0.20 12.57
C TRP A 170 -11.61 0.47 13.76
N LEU A 171 -11.90 -0.61 14.50
CA LEU A 171 -12.69 -0.61 15.74
C LEU A 171 -14.05 0.08 15.63
N LEU A 172 -14.72 -0.10 14.48
CA LEU A 172 -16.10 0.36 14.30
C LEU A 172 -17.05 -0.32 15.31
N VAL A 173 -16.81 -1.61 15.56
CA VAL A 173 -17.57 -2.47 16.48
C VAL A 173 -16.62 -3.02 17.55
N SER A 174 -17.15 -3.32 18.74
CA SER A 174 -16.37 -3.92 19.81
C SER A 174 -15.94 -5.35 19.47
N LEU A 175 -14.70 -5.68 19.80
CA LEU A 175 -14.10 -6.98 19.57
C LEU A 175 -14.48 -7.98 20.65
N THR A 176 -14.62 -9.25 20.30
CA THR A 176 -14.61 -10.34 21.28
C THR A 176 -13.21 -10.53 21.88
N ALA A 177 -13.10 -11.21 23.03
CA ALA A 177 -11.80 -11.50 23.66
C ALA A 177 -10.82 -12.25 22.72
N THR A 178 -11.37 -13.14 21.88
CA THR A 178 -10.59 -13.88 20.88
C THR A 178 -10.04 -12.96 19.80
N GLU A 179 -10.87 -12.06 19.29
CA GLU A 179 -10.48 -11.07 18.27
C GLU A 179 -9.47 -10.06 18.81
N SER A 180 -9.60 -9.66 20.09
CA SER A 180 -8.60 -8.81 20.76
C SER A 180 -7.21 -9.46 20.78
N ARG A 181 -7.13 -10.76 21.05
CA ARG A 181 -5.87 -11.52 21.04
C ARG A 181 -5.30 -11.65 19.62
N ASP A 182 -6.17 -11.94 18.65
CA ASP A 182 -5.78 -11.98 17.24
C ASP A 182 -5.21 -10.66 16.74
N LEU A 183 -5.85 -9.56 17.16
CA LEU A 183 -5.40 -8.24 16.82
C LEU A 183 -4.03 -7.94 17.46
N LEU A 184 -3.85 -8.27 18.75
CA LEU A 184 -2.57 -8.09 19.43
C LEU A 184 -1.43 -8.82 18.70
N GLU A 185 -1.63 -10.06 18.25
CA GLU A 185 -0.60 -10.81 17.51
C GLU A 185 -0.13 -10.08 16.23
N ILE A 186 -1.05 -9.46 15.49
CA ILE A 186 -0.70 -8.68 14.29
C ILE A 186 0.02 -7.38 14.66
N ILE A 187 -0.48 -6.67 15.67
CA ILE A 187 0.10 -5.39 16.11
C ILE A 187 1.50 -5.62 16.68
N GLU A 188 1.69 -6.63 17.52
CA GLU A 188 3.00 -7.04 18.05
C GLU A 188 3.96 -7.44 16.92
N ALA A 189 3.51 -8.28 15.98
CA ALA A 189 4.35 -8.73 14.88
C ALA A 189 4.85 -7.60 13.97
N ARG A 190 4.13 -6.46 13.95
CA ARG A 190 4.43 -5.29 13.11
C ARG A 190 5.08 -4.15 13.88
N HIS A 191 4.89 -4.07 15.20
CA HIS A 191 5.45 -3.01 16.04
C HIS A 191 6.97 -2.89 15.82
N GLN A 192 7.43 -1.67 15.52
CA GLN A 192 8.82 -1.32 15.16
C GLN A 192 9.43 -2.08 13.96
N ASN A 193 8.66 -2.88 13.24
CA ASN A 193 9.14 -3.69 12.11
C ASN A 193 8.55 -3.23 10.76
N ALA A 194 7.29 -2.79 10.76
CA ALA A 194 6.58 -2.32 9.57
C ALA A 194 5.45 -1.34 9.95
N SER A 195 5.09 -0.46 9.01
CA SER A 195 4.14 0.62 9.27
C SER A 195 2.71 0.24 8.97
N THR A 196 1.77 0.71 9.79
CA THR A 196 0.35 0.44 9.59
C THR A 196 -0.44 1.75 9.52
N ILE A 197 -1.35 1.85 8.55
CA ILE A 197 -2.36 2.91 8.49
C ILE A 197 -3.64 2.35 9.10
N PHE A 198 -4.15 3.02 10.12
CA PHE A 198 -5.42 2.73 10.77
C PHE A 198 -6.45 3.76 10.33
N ILE A 199 -7.55 3.31 9.76
CA ILE A 199 -8.63 4.20 9.31
C ILE A 199 -9.82 3.98 10.24
N SER A 200 -10.12 4.97 11.08
CA SER A 200 -11.14 4.87 12.12
C SER A 200 -12.14 6.02 12.07
N GLN A 201 -13.32 5.79 12.64
CA GLN A 201 -14.28 6.85 12.96
C GLN A 201 -14.05 7.41 14.37
N PHE A 202 -13.28 6.72 15.20
CA PHE A 202 -13.03 7.07 16.59
C PHE A 202 -11.58 7.49 16.78
N ALA A 203 -11.36 8.44 17.69
CA ALA A 203 -10.04 8.75 18.18
C ALA A 203 -9.50 7.61 19.07
N PRO A 204 -8.17 7.48 19.27
CA PRO A 204 -7.57 6.41 20.06
C PRO A 204 -8.19 6.25 21.46
N GLU A 205 -8.58 7.35 22.10
CA GLU A 205 -9.21 7.34 23.42
C GLU A 205 -10.49 6.47 23.43
N GLY A 206 -11.26 6.47 22.34
CA GLY A 206 -12.47 5.66 22.19
C GLY A 206 -12.23 4.20 21.80
N TRP A 207 -10.99 3.81 21.47
CA TRP A 207 -10.67 2.44 21.09
C TRP A 207 -10.59 1.51 22.28
N HIS A 208 -10.23 2.03 23.46
CA HIS A 208 -10.09 1.23 24.67
C HIS A 208 -11.40 0.51 25.03
N GLU A 209 -12.55 1.18 24.89
CA GLU A 209 -13.88 0.60 25.13
C GLU A 209 -14.30 -0.43 24.07
N LYS A 210 -13.67 -0.40 22.89
CA LYS A 210 -13.95 -1.33 21.79
C LYS A 210 -13.15 -2.62 21.92
N ILE A 211 -12.07 -2.63 22.68
CA ILE A 211 -11.23 -3.81 22.89
C ILE A 211 -11.64 -4.45 24.22
N ASN A 212 -12.40 -5.54 24.15
CA ASN A 212 -12.85 -6.28 25.34
C ASN A 212 -11.66 -7.04 25.97
N GLU A 213 -10.87 -6.33 26.78
CA GLU A 213 -9.89 -6.77 27.80
C GLU A 213 -8.95 -5.58 28.05
N GLN A 214 -9.05 -4.93 29.22
CA GLN A 214 -8.32 -3.67 29.51
C GLN A 214 -6.81 -3.77 29.32
N THR A 215 -6.20 -4.86 29.77
CA THR A 215 -4.76 -5.12 29.59
C THR A 215 -4.36 -5.28 28.12
N MET A 216 -5.23 -5.87 27.29
CA MET A 216 -5.00 -6.02 25.86
C MET A 216 -5.18 -4.69 25.14
N ALA A 217 -6.19 -3.91 25.53
CA ALA A 217 -6.41 -2.57 25.01
C ALA A 217 -5.17 -1.70 25.23
N ASP A 218 -4.68 -1.61 26.48
CA ASP A 218 -3.46 -0.85 26.80
C ASP A 218 -2.26 -1.29 25.95
N ALA A 219 -2.05 -2.61 25.85
CA ALA A 219 -0.94 -3.17 25.06
C ALA A 219 -1.04 -2.82 23.56
N ILE A 220 -2.24 -2.90 22.97
CA ILE A 220 -2.47 -2.60 21.55
C ILE A 220 -2.31 -1.09 21.30
N LEU A 221 -2.94 -0.26 22.13
CA LEU A 221 -2.93 1.19 21.98
C LEU A 221 -1.52 1.78 22.12
N ASP A 222 -0.76 1.37 23.14
CA ASP A 222 0.60 1.84 23.36
C ASP A 222 1.49 1.61 22.11
N ARG A 223 1.38 0.42 21.51
CA ARG A 223 2.15 0.04 20.31
C ARG A 223 1.74 0.79 19.04
N ILE A 224 0.49 1.21 18.96
CA ILE A 224 -0.04 1.93 17.80
C ILE A 224 0.29 3.42 17.92
N VAL A 225 -0.03 4.02 19.08
CA VAL A 225 -0.08 5.47 19.30
C VAL A 225 1.29 6.09 19.54
N HIS A 226 2.21 5.38 20.23
CA HIS A 226 3.51 5.95 20.60
C HIS A 226 4.30 6.49 19.40
N ASN A 227 4.16 5.84 18.23
CA ASN A 227 4.93 6.14 17.03
C ASN A 227 4.01 6.38 15.82
N SER A 228 2.92 7.14 16.00
CA SER A 228 1.97 7.45 14.93
C SER A 228 1.91 8.93 14.54
N TYR A 229 1.69 9.16 13.24
CA TYR A 229 1.13 10.42 12.75
C TYR A 229 -0.39 10.37 12.86
N HIS A 230 -1.00 11.43 13.38
CA HIS A 230 -2.45 11.55 13.52
C HIS A 230 -2.97 12.55 12.49
N MET A 231 -4.06 12.21 11.83
CA MET A 231 -4.75 13.07 10.88
C MET A 231 -6.25 12.98 11.14
N LEU A 232 -6.84 14.09 11.56
CA LEU A 232 -8.28 14.24 11.68
C LEU A 232 -8.79 14.89 10.40
N ILE A 233 -9.81 14.27 9.81
CA ILE A 233 -10.51 14.77 8.64
C ILE A 233 -11.86 15.25 9.12
N ASP A 234 -12.02 16.56 9.11
CA ASP A 234 -13.26 17.23 9.49
C ASP A 234 -14.24 17.20 8.30
N GLY A 235 -15.41 17.78 8.47
CA GLY A 235 -16.43 17.93 7.44
C GLY A 235 -17.80 17.51 7.96
N GLU A 236 -18.83 18.27 7.60
CA GLU A 236 -20.21 17.90 7.90
C GLU A 236 -20.59 16.68 7.04
N ASP A 237 -21.26 15.70 7.65
CA ASP A 237 -21.83 14.56 6.92
C ASP A 237 -22.66 15.10 5.74
N SER A 238 -22.22 14.83 4.51
CA SER A 238 -22.95 15.18 3.29
C SER A 238 -24.11 14.23 3.04
#